data_AF-Q58J73-F1
#
_entry.id   AF-Q58J73-F1
#
_cell.length_a   1.000
_cell.length_b   1.000
_cell.length_c   1.000
_cell.angle_alpha   90.00
_cell.angle_beta   90.00
_cell.angle_gamma   90.00
#
_symmetry.space_group_name_H-M   'P 1'
#
loop_
_entity.id
_entity.type
_entity.pdbx_description
1 polymer ?
#
loop_
_entity_poly.entity_id
_entity_poly.type
_entity_poly.pdbx_seq_one_letter_code
_entity_poly.pdbx_strand_id
1 'polypeptide(L)'
;VLMASASRLAIIFFFLHFFVSYLSCNDVEFTDNNWTNMLEGEWLVKFYAPWCPACRALEDTWSELALWGHQSGHVSVGSVNVVDQPALNGRFMV
;
A
#
# COMPACT_ATOMS: atom_id res chain seq x y z
N VAL A 1 33.74 -23.15 22.31
CA VAL A 1 32.47 -23.62 21.67
C VAL A 1 31.31 -22.66 22.01
N LEU A 2 31.51 -21.34 21.98
CA LEU A 2 30.47 -20.33 22.31
C LEU A 2 30.28 -19.24 21.23
N MET A 3 31.05 -19.26 20.13
CA MET A 3 30.97 -18.23 19.07
C MET A 3 30.14 -18.66 17.84
N ALA A 4 29.62 -19.90 17.80
CA ALA A 4 28.93 -20.45 16.62
C ALA A 4 27.38 -20.41 16.68
N SER A 5 26.80 -19.89 17.77
CA SER A 5 25.34 -19.85 18.01
C SER A 5 24.69 -18.51 17.63
N ALA A 6 25.44 -17.40 17.71
CA ALA A 6 24.93 -16.06 17.39
C ALA A 6 24.69 -15.82 15.88
N SER A 7 25.38 -16.54 15.00
CA SER A 7 25.33 -16.31 13.54
C SER A 7 24.06 -16.85 12.87
N ARG A 8 23.50 -17.97 13.35
CA ARG A 8 22.29 -18.57 12.76
C ARG A 8 21.06 -17.69 13.00
N LEU A 9 20.94 -17.11 14.18
CA LEU A 9 19.87 -16.17 14.51
C LEU A 9 20.00 -14.88 13.72
N ALA A 10 21.22 -14.36 13.52
CA ALA A 10 21.47 -13.18 12.70
C ALA A 10 21.12 -13.40 11.22
N ILE A 11 21.43 -14.58 10.66
CA ILE A 11 21.05 -14.95 9.29
C ILE A 11 19.53 -15.09 9.18
N ILE A 12 18.87 -15.73 10.14
CA ILE A 12 17.41 -15.86 10.17
C ILE A 12 16.75 -14.48 10.28
N PHE A 13 17.25 -13.59 11.14
CA PHE A 13 16.78 -12.21 11.24
C PHE A 13 16.99 -11.43 9.94
N PHE A 14 18.15 -11.58 9.29
CA PHE A 14 18.44 -10.91 8.01
C PHE A 14 17.52 -11.41 6.90
N PHE A 15 17.30 -12.72 6.80
CA PHE A 15 16.37 -13.31 5.84
C PHE A 15 14.91 -12.96 6.14
N LEU A 16 14.48 -12.94 7.41
CA LEU A 16 13.13 -12.50 7.80
C LEU A 16 12.92 -11.02 7.52
N HIS A 17 13.89 -10.17 7.86
CA HIS A 17 13.78 -8.73 7.65
C HIS A 17 13.74 -8.40 6.16
N PHE A 18 14.55 -9.10 5.36
CA PHE A 18 14.51 -9.03 3.91
C PHE A 18 13.17 -9.55 3.38
N PHE A 19 12.70 -10.73 3.80
CA PHE A 19 11.43 -11.32 3.36
C PHE A 19 10.20 -10.46 3.70
N VAL A 20 10.18 -9.81 4.87
CA VAL A 20 9.11 -8.88 5.29
C VAL A 20 9.08 -7.62 4.42
N SER A 21 10.25 -7.07 4.07
CA SER A 21 10.34 -5.91 3.17
C SER A 21 9.87 -6.23 1.74
N TYR A 22 10.02 -7.47 1.29
CA TYR A 22 9.51 -7.91 -0.02
C TYR A 22 7.99 -8.10 -0.05
N LEU A 23 7.32 -8.32 1.09
CA LEU A 23 5.89 -8.58 1.15
C LEU A 23 5.02 -7.34 1.36
N SER A 24 5.61 -6.21 1.72
CA SER A 24 4.86 -4.99 2.09
C SER A 24 4.85 -3.96 0.95
N CYS A 25 4.16 -4.25 -0.15
CA CYS A 25 3.71 -3.20 -1.06
C CYS A 25 2.26 -2.88 -0.71
N ASN A 26 2.08 -2.06 0.32
CA ASN A 26 0.77 -1.49 0.63
C ASN A 26 0.55 -0.29 -0.30
N ASP A 27 -0.68 -0.11 -0.79
CA ASP A 27 -1.07 1.06 -1.55
C ASP A 27 -1.01 2.32 -0.67
N VAL A 28 -0.85 3.48 -1.31
CA VAL A 28 -0.76 4.76 -0.59
C VAL A 28 -2.15 5.22 -0.15
N GLU A 29 -2.38 5.31 1.16
CA GLU A 29 -3.62 5.89 1.69
C GLU A 29 -3.60 7.42 1.62
N PHE A 30 -4.62 7.97 0.99
CA PHE A 30 -4.80 9.40 0.85
C PHE A 30 -5.84 9.96 1.83
N THR A 31 -5.49 11.10 2.40
CA THR A 31 -6.23 11.85 3.43
C THR A 31 -6.27 13.32 3.04
N ASP A 32 -7.07 14.11 3.76
CA ASP A 32 -7.15 15.56 3.56
C ASP A 32 -5.81 16.31 3.70
N ASN A 33 -4.79 15.70 4.34
CA ASN A 33 -3.48 16.31 4.55
C ASN A 33 -2.44 15.97 3.46
N ASN A 34 -2.63 14.89 2.69
CA ASN A 34 -1.63 14.41 1.73
C ASN A 34 -2.18 14.27 0.30
N TRP A 35 -3.47 14.57 0.06
CA TRP A 35 -4.10 14.42 -1.25
C TRP A 35 -3.40 15.20 -2.37
N THR A 36 -2.69 16.28 -2.05
CA THR A 36 -1.92 17.04 -3.04
C THR A 36 -0.85 16.20 -3.71
N ASN A 37 -0.38 15.12 -3.08
CA ASN A 37 0.57 14.19 -3.67
C ASN A 37 -0.02 13.45 -4.88
N MET A 38 -1.36 13.36 -5.00
CA MET A 38 -2.02 12.84 -6.21
C MET A 38 -1.75 13.72 -7.45
N LEU A 39 -1.36 14.97 -7.26
CA LEU A 39 -1.06 15.90 -8.36
C LEU A 39 0.34 15.68 -8.95
N GLU A 40 1.18 14.89 -8.27
CA GLU A 40 2.55 14.61 -8.68
C GLU A 40 2.64 13.21 -9.28
N GLY A 41 2.76 13.13 -10.62
CA GLY A 41 2.85 11.87 -11.34
C GLY A 41 1.48 11.29 -11.72
N GLU A 42 1.47 10.01 -12.10
CA GLU A 42 0.26 9.30 -12.54
C GLU A 42 -0.20 8.34 -11.45
N TRP A 43 -1.48 8.44 -11.07
CA TRP A 43 -2.06 7.69 -9.96
C TRP A 43 -3.33 6.95 -10.38
N LEU A 44 -3.42 5.67 -10.00
CA LEU A 44 -4.69 4.96 -9.86
C LEU A 44 -5.15 5.05 -8.41
N VAL A 45 -6.33 5.62 -8.17
CA VAL A 45 -6.88 5.81 -6.83
C VAL A 45 -8.22 5.09 -6.69
N LYS A 46 -8.32 4.21 -5.70
CA LYS A 46 -9.57 3.53 -5.33
C LYS A 46 -10.27 4.28 -4.20
N PHE A 47 -11.46 4.78 -4.47
CA PHE A 47 -12.37 5.27 -3.43
C PHE A 47 -13.16 4.09 -2.88
N TYR A 48 -13.03 3.81 -1.58
CA TYR A 48 -13.63 2.63 -0.96
C TYR A 48 -14.28 2.95 0.38
N ALA A 49 -15.15 2.03 0.82
CA ALA A 49 -15.65 1.97 2.17
C ALA A 49 -15.42 0.55 2.75
N PRO A 50 -15.06 0.41 4.03
CA PRO A 50 -14.68 -0.89 4.61
C PRO A 50 -15.84 -1.90 4.64
N TRP A 51 -17.07 -1.39 4.73
CA TRP A 51 -18.29 -2.20 4.72
C TRP A 51 -18.74 -2.59 3.31
N CYS A 52 -18.19 -2.00 2.24
CA CYS A 52 -18.62 -2.28 0.88
C CYS A 52 -18.09 -3.66 0.40
N PRO A 53 -18.98 -4.62 0.07
CA PRO A 53 -18.56 -5.96 -0.36
C PRO A 53 -17.83 -5.96 -1.71
N ALA A 54 -18.21 -5.08 -2.64
CA ALA A 54 -17.54 -4.96 -3.93
C ALA A 54 -16.10 -4.43 -3.78
N CYS A 55 -15.89 -3.45 -2.89
CA CYS A 55 -14.55 -2.94 -2.60
C CYS A 55 -13.65 -4.01 -1.98
N ARG A 56 -14.17 -4.80 -1.04
CA ARG A 56 -13.41 -5.90 -0.44
C ARG A 56 -13.03 -6.98 -1.45
N ALA A 57 -13.91 -7.30 -2.40
CA ALA A 57 -13.60 -8.25 -3.46
C ALA A 57 -12.50 -7.74 -4.41
N LEU A 58 -12.31 -6.42 -4.49
CA LEU A 58 -11.27 -5.79 -5.29
C LEU A 58 -9.92 -5.69 -4.54
N GLU A 59 -9.89 -5.89 -3.23
CA GLU A 59 -8.72 -5.61 -2.39
C GLU A 59 -7.48 -6.39 -2.85
N ASP A 60 -7.63 -7.70 -3.06
CA ASP A 60 -6.52 -8.58 -3.47
C ASP A 60 -5.92 -8.11 -4.81
N THR A 61 -6.77 -7.87 -5.80
CA THR A 61 -6.34 -7.36 -7.11
C THR A 61 -5.73 -5.96 -7.02
N TRP A 62 -6.22 -5.12 -6.10
CA TRP A 62 -5.69 -3.77 -5.88
C TRP A 62 -4.26 -3.80 -5.32
N SER A 63 -4.00 -4.71 -4.38
CA SER A 63 -2.65 -4.93 -3.84
C SER A 63 -1.69 -5.47 -4.91
N GLU A 64 -2.13 -6.40 -5.76
CA GLU A 64 -1.32 -6.88 -6.89
C GLU A 64 -0.99 -5.77 -7.88
N LEU A 65 -1.96 -4.90 -8.17
CA LEU A 65 -1.77 -3.73 -9.03
C LEU A 65 -0.76 -2.75 -8.42
N ALA A 66 -0.83 -2.50 -7.11
CA ALA A 66 0.11 -1.62 -6.42
C ALA A 66 1.55 -2.14 -6.53
N LEU A 67 1.74 -3.45 -6.35
CA LEU A 67 3.03 -4.09 -6.53
C LEU A 67 3.54 -3.96 -7.97
N TRP A 68 2.70 -4.22 -8.95
CA TRP A 68 3.05 -4.09 -10.36
C TRP A 68 3.36 -2.63 -10.75
N GLY A 69 2.59 -1.67 -10.23
CA GLY A 69 2.81 -0.24 -10.43
C GLY A 69 4.18 0.21 -9.92
N HIS A 70 4.54 -0.25 -8.72
CA HIS A 70 5.85 0.03 -8.14
C HIS A 70 7.01 -0.56 -8.95
N GLN A 71 6.84 -1.79 -9.49
CA GLN A 71 7.86 -2.46 -10.29
C GLN A 71 8.00 -1.88 -11.71
N SER A 72 6.89 -1.50 -12.33
CA SER A 72 6.88 -0.94 -13.68
C SER A 72 7.32 0.52 -13.72
N GLY A 73 7.17 1.25 -12.60
CA GLY A 73 7.64 2.63 -12.47
C GLY A 73 6.82 3.67 -13.24
N HIS A 74 5.67 3.27 -13.79
CA HIS A 74 4.85 4.15 -14.63
C HIS A 74 3.65 4.74 -13.90
N VAL A 75 2.98 3.96 -13.04
CA VAL A 75 1.74 4.38 -12.39
C VAL A 75 1.77 3.97 -10.92
N SER A 76 1.53 4.93 -10.04
CA SER A 76 1.40 4.70 -8.60
C SER A 76 -0.04 4.34 -8.25
N VAL A 77 -0.22 3.58 -7.17
CA VAL A 77 -1.54 3.09 -6.75
C VAL A 77 -1.81 3.54 -5.32
N GLY A 78 -3.02 4.04 -5.06
CA GLY A 78 -3.43 4.48 -3.74
C GLY A 78 -4.92 4.32 -3.48
N SER A 79 -5.36 4.63 -2.27
CA SER A 79 -6.76 4.49 -1.86
C SER A 79 -7.23 5.64 -0.98
N VAL A 80 -8.54 5.87 -0.98
CA VAL A 80 -9.22 6.85 -0.15
C VAL A 80 -10.39 6.16 0.55
N ASN A 81 -10.41 6.19 1.88
CA ASN A 81 -11.58 5.79 2.64
C ASN A 81 -12.62 6.93 2.66
N VAL A 82 -13.74 6.73 1.95
CA VAL A 82 -14.80 7.75 1.83
C VAL A 82 -15.60 7.94 3.12
N VAL A 83 -15.52 7.00 4.06
CA VAL A 83 -16.17 7.13 5.37
C VAL A 83 -15.44 8.15 6.24
N ASP A 84 -14.11 8.14 6.17
CA ASP A 84 -13.26 8.98 7.03
C ASP A 84 -12.92 10.32 6.36
N GLN A 85 -12.98 10.40 5.01
CA GLN A 85 -12.58 11.57 4.23
C GLN A 85 -13.75 12.19 3.42
N PRO A 86 -14.79 12.76 4.08
CA PRO A 86 -15.98 13.32 3.43
C PRO A 86 -15.74 14.66 2.70
N ALA A 87 -14.58 15.30 2.90
CA ALA A 87 -14.18 16.48 2.13
C ALA A 87 -13.47 16.08 0.83
N LEU A 88 -12.60 15.07 0.90
CA LEU A 88 -11.84 14.58 -0.22
C LEU A 88 -12.71 13.91 -1.28
N ASN A 89 -13.66 13.06 -0.88
CA ASN A 89 -14.62 12.48 -1.82
C ASN A 89 -15.49 13.56 -2.50
N GLY A 90 -15.93 14.57 -1.75
CA GLY A 90 -16.70 15.70 -2.27
C GLY A 90 -15.91 16.54 -3.27
N ARG A 91 -14.59 16.69 -3.06
CA ARG A 91 -13.68 17.34 -4.01
C ARG A 91 -13.60 16.59 -5.35
N PHE A 92 -13.55 15.27 -5.31
CA PHE A 92 -13.48 14.43 -6.51
C PHE A 92 -14.85 13.97 -7.03
N MET A 93 -15.93 14.37 -6.35
CA MET A 93 -17.33 14.07 -6.69
C MET A 93 -17.61 12.56 -6.77
N VAL A 94 -17.08 11.79 -5.82
CA VAL A 94 -17.25 10.32 -5.70
C VAL A 94 -18.17 9.96 -4.53
#